data_AF-A0A7C5N6X3-F1
#
_entry.id   AF-A0A7C5N6X3-F1
#
_cell.length_a   1.000
_cell.length_b   1.000
_cell.length_c   1.000
_cell.angle_alpha   90.00
_cell.angle_beta   90.00
_cell.angle_gamma   90.00
#
_symmetry.space_group_name_H-M   'P 1'
#
loop_
_entity.id
_entity.type
_entity.pdbx_description
1 polymer ?
#
loop_
_entity_poly.entity_id
_entity_poly.type
_entity_poly.pdbx_seq_one_letter_code
_entity_poly.pdbx_strand_id
1 'polypeptide(L)' 'MSLAERQLLFARFVDEEEVEREVRDDPTEAAARHGVPVAFAEWLAAISPKRLTSFRRSRAHKDAVRAGKAPSRV' A
#
# COMPACT_ATOMS: atom_id res chain seq x y z
N MET A 1 -18.29 1.28 9.89
CA MET A 1 -17.06 1.40 9.08
C MET A 1 -17.35 2.27 7.86
N SER A 2 -16.54 3.30 7.66
CA SER A 2 -16.66 4.30 6.60
C SER A 2 -15.73 4.01 5.42
N LEU A 3 -16.05 4.56 4.25
CA LEU A 3 -15.18 4.50 3.07
C LEU A 3 -13.81 5.13 3.35
N ALA A 4 -13.78 6.20 4.17
CA ALA A 4 -12.56 6.93 4.50
C ALA A 4 -11.54 6.06 5.25
N GLU A 5 -11.99 5.23 6.20
CA GLU A 5 -11.11 4.32 6.96
C GLU A 5 -10.45 3.28 6.03
N ARG A 6 -11.22 2.71 5.09
CA ARG A 6 -10.68 1.79 4.07
C ARG A 6 -9.67 2.48 3.15
N GLN A 7 -9.98 3.69 2.70
CA GLN A 7 -9.08 4.47 1.84
C GLN A 7 -7.78 4.84 2.55
N LEU A 8 -7.85 5.20 3.83
CA LEU A 8 -6.68 5.50 4.65
C LEU A 8 -5.78 4.26 4.78
N LEU A 9 -6.33 3.11 5.15
CA LEU A 9 -5.55 1.88 5.25
C LEU A 9 -4.95 1.49 3.90
N PHE A 10 -5.72 1.58 2.81
CA PHE A 10 -5.21 1.29 1.47
C PHE A 10 -4.03 2.20 1.10
N ALA A 11 -4.14 3.51 1.34
CA ALA A 11 -3.06 4.45 1.06
C ALA A 11 -1.78 4.10 1.83
N ARG A 12 -1.92 3.84 3.14
CA ARG A 12 -0.80 3.43 3.99
C ARG A 12 -0.21 2.09 3.56
N PHE A 13 -1.02 1.09 3.25
CA PHE A 13 -0.55 -0.20 2.73
C PHE A 13 0.28 -0.05 1.44
N VAL A 14 -0.15 0.84 0.54
CA VAL A 14 0.56 1.09 -0.72
C VAL A 14 1.88 1.82 -0.50
N ASP A 15 1.98 2.65 0.54
CA ASP A 15 3.10 3.59 0.72
C ASP A 15 4.10 3.18 1.80
N GLU A 16 3.62 2.53 2.85
CA GLU A 16 4.37 2.16 4.04
C GLU A 16 4.65 0.64 4.03
N GLU A 17 5.92 0.26 3.94
CA GLU A 17 6.34 -1.15 3.92
C GLU A 17 6.02 -1.87 5.25
N GLU A 18 6.00 -1.13 6.36
CA GLU A 18 5.60 -1.64 7.67
C GLU A 18 4.13 -2.05 7.71
N VAL A 19 3.24 -1.21 7.17
CA VAL A 19 1.80 -1.50 7.09
C VAL A 19 1.52 -2.64 6.10
N GLU A 20 2.26 -2.70 4.99
CA GLU A 20 2.19 -3.85 4.09
C GLU A 20 2.50 -5.16 4.82
N ARG A 21 3.61 -5.20 5.56
CA ARG A 21 4.03 -6.39 6.31
C ARG A 21 3.01 -6.74 7.38
N GLU A 22 2.55 -5.77 8.16
CA GLU A 22 1.52 -5.98 9.20
C GLU A 22 0.27 -6.64 8.63
N VAL A 23 -0.28 -6.09 7.53
CA VAL A 23 -1.50 -6.62 6.89
C VAL A 23 -1.28 -8.02 6.29
N ARG A 24 -0.06 -8.34 5.85
CA ARG A 24 0.26 -9.67 5.29
C ARG A 24 0.55 -10.72 6.35
N ASP A 25 1.18 -10.34 7.45
CA ASP A 25 1.54 -11.25 8.54
C ASP A 25 0.30 -11.73 9.30
N ASP A 26 -0.61 -10.80 9.63
CA ASP A 26 -1.92 -11.12 10.20
C ASP A 26 -3.02 -10.14 9.74
N PRO A 27 -3.77 -10.48 8.67
CA PRO A 27 -4.88 -9.66 8.19
C PRO A 27 -5.99 -9.46 9.21
N THR A 28 -6.20 -10.40 10.14
CA THR A 28 -7.26 -10.33 11.14
C THR A 28 -6.91 -9.32 12.23
N GLU A 29 -5.68 -9.38 12.72
CA GLU A 29 -5.17 -8.42 13.70
C GLU A 29 -5.09 -7.00 13.11
N ALA A 30 -4.57 -6.87 11.88
CA ALA A 30 -4.51 -5.58 11.19
C ALA A 30 -5.92 -4.98 10.97
N ALA A 31 -6.89 -5.82 10.61
CA ALA A 31 -8.29 -5.38 10.48
C ALA A 31 -8.85 -4.81 11.79
N ALA A 32 -8.60 -5.49 12.91
CA ALA A 32 -9.00 -5.01 14.23
C ALA A 32 -8.30 -3.70 14.61
N ARG A 33 -6.98 -3.59 14.38
CA ARG A 33 -6.18 -2.39 14.69
C ARG A 33 -6.62 -1.17 13.88
N HIS A 34 -6.99 -1.38 12.62
CA HIS A 34 -7.39 -0.30 11.72
C HIS A 34 -8.91 -0.07 11.64
N GLY A 35 -9.72 -0.82 12.39
CA GLY A 35 -11.18 -0.67 12.39
C GLY A 35 -11.84 -1.00 11.05
N VAL A 36 -11.22 -1.89 10.25
CA VAL A 36 -11.75 -2.34 8.96
C VAL A 36 -12.22 -3.80 9.03
N PRO A 37 -13.11 -4.25 8.12
CA PRO A 37 -13.47 -5.65 8.02
C PRO A 37 -12.28 -6.52 7.64
N VAL A 38 -12.21 -7.73 8.22
CA VAL A 38 -11.19 -8.74 7.92
C VAL A 38 -11.11 -9.01 6.41
N ALA A 39 -12.25 -9.18 5.74
CA ALA A 39 -12.29 -9.39 4.29
C ALA A 39 -11.60 -8.28 3.46
N PHE A 40 -11.55 -7.05 3.97
CA PHE A 40 -10.82 -5.96 3.30
C PHE A 40 -9.31 -6.10 3.52
N ALA A 41 -8.87 -6.42 4.73
CA ALA A 41 -7.45 -6.67 5.01
C ALA A 41 -6.94 -7.93 4.27
N GLU A 42 -7.74 -8.99 4.20
CA GLU A 42 -7.43 -10.18 3.39
C GLU A 42 -7.31 -9.84 1.90
N TRP A 43 -8.21 -8.99 1.39
CA TRP A 43 -8.11 -8.50 0.01
C TRP A 43 -6.82 -7.71 -0.24
N LEU A 44 -6.40 -6.87 0.71
CA LEU A 44 -5.11 -6.17 0.64
C LEU A 44 -3.93 -7.15 0.65
N ALA A 45 -3.94 -8.12 1.56
CA ALA A 45 -2.90 -9.14 1.67
C ALA A 45 -2.78 -9.99 0.38
N ALA A 46 -3.89 -10.21 -0.34
CA ALA A 46 -3.91 -10.90 -1.61
C ALA A 46 -3.31 -10.09 -2.79
N ILE A 47 -3.08 -8.78 -2.64
CA ILE A 47 -2.42 -7.97 -3.66
C ILE A 47 -0.99 -8.47 -3.86
N SER A 48 -0.62 -8.74 -5.11
CA SER A 48 0.72 -9.23 -5.46
C SER A 48 1.83 -8.26 -5.01
N PRO A 49 2.82 -8.70 -4.21
CA PRO A 49 3.95 -7.86 -3.79
C PRO A 49 4.69 -7.26 -5.00
N LYS A 50 4.88 -8.06 -6.06
CA LYS A 50 5.53 -7.61 -7.31
C LYS A 50 4.79 -6.44 -7.96
N ARG A 51 3.46 -6.46 -7.96
CA ARG A 51 2.65 -5.35 -8.51
C ARG A 51 2.82 -4.10 -7.65
N LEU A 52 2.87 -4.25 -6.33
CA LEU A 52 3.05 -3.14 -5.41
C LEU A 52 4.43 -2.49 -5.55
N THR A 53 5.49 -3.30 -5.62
CA THR A 53 6.85 -2.80 -5.88
C THR A 53 6.95 -2.08 -7.23
N SER A 54 6.38 -2.63 -8.29
CA SER A 54 6.34 -1.99 -9.61
C SER A 54 5.56 -0.67 -9.59
N PHE A 55 4.46 -0.61 -8.85
CA PHE A 55 3.69 0.62 -8.64
C PHE A 55 4.53 1.69 -7.93
N ARG A 56 5.17 1.35 -6.80
CA ARG A 56 6.05 2.26 -6.04
C ARG A 56 7.18 2.80 -6.90
N ARG A 57 7.84 1.95 -7.71
CA ARG A 57 8.89 2.36 -8.67
C ARG A 57 8.36 3.32 -9.73
N SER A 58 7.21 3.00 -10.33
CA SER A 58 6.58 3.86 -11.34
C SER A 58 6.21 5.23 -10.77
N ARG A 59 5.70 5.27 -9.53
CA ARG A 59 5.40 6.53 -8.84
C ARG A 59 6.66 7.34 -8.57
N ALA A 60 7.69 6.73 -7.99
CA ALA A 60 8.96 7.40 -7.71
C ALA A 60 9.60 8.00 -8.97
N HIS A 61 9.54 7.28 -10.10
CA HIS A 61 9.98 7.80 -11.39
C HIS A 61 9.20 9.04 -11.83
N LYS A 62 7.87 9.01 -11.75
CA LYS A 62 7.01 10.15 -12.11
C LYS A 62 7.25 11.35 -11.20
N ASP A 63 7.47 11.13 -9.91
CA ASP A 63 7.73 12.20 -8.96
C ASP A 63 9.11 12.84 -9.19
N ALA A 64 10.12 12.04 -9.56
CA ALA A 64 11.42 12.57 -9.99
C ALA A 64 11.30 13.46 -11.25
N VAL A 65 10.52 13.01 -12.24
CA VAL A 65 10.23 13.79 -13.46
C VAL A 65 9.52 15.10 -13.13
N ARG A 66 8.49 15.07 -12.27
CA ARG A 66 7.77 16.28 -11.81
C ARG A 66 8.68 17.25 -11.05
N ALA A 67 9.62 16.72 -10.28
CA ALA A 67 10.62 17.52 -9.56
C ALA A 67 11.74 18.07 -10.45
N GLY A 68 11.68 17.87 -11.77
CA GLY A 68 12.72 18.32 -12.71
C GLY A 68 14.05 17.56 -12.60
N LYS A 69 14.09 16.46 -11.86
CA LYS A 69 15.26 15.59 -11.78
C LYS A 69 15.24 14.64 -12.98
N ALA A 70 16.35 14.57 -13.72
CA ALA A 70 16.49 13.60 -14.80
C ALA A 70 16.27 12.18 -14.23
N PRO A 71 15.29 11.41 -14.74
CA PRO A 71 15.10 10.06 -14.24
C PRO A 71 16.32 9.21 -14.58
N SER A 72 16.89 8.56 -13.57
CA SER A 72 18.00 7.63 -13.75
C SER A 72 17.58 6.54 -14.75
N ARG A 73 18.33 6.41 -15.85
CA ARG A 73 18.15 5.34 -16.84
C ARG A 73 18.60 4.04 -16.18
N VAL A 74 17.64 3.19 -15.82
CA VAL A 74 17.87 1.77 -15.55
C VAL A 74 17.70 1.01 -16.85
#